data_AF-A0A9D1TKM7-F1
#
_entry.id   AF-A0A9D1TKM7-F1
#
_cell.length_a   1.000
_cell.length_b   1.000
_cell.length_c   1.000
_cell.angle_alpha   90.00
_cell.angle_beta   90.00
_cell.angle_gamma   90.00
#
_symmetry.space_group_name_H-M   'P 1'
#
loop_
_entity.id
_entity.type
_entity.pdbx_description
1 polymer ?
#
loop_
_entity_poly.entity_id
_entity_poly.type
_entity_poly.pdbx_seq_one_letter_code
_entity_poly.pdbx_strand_id
1 'polypeptide(L)'
;MRTLTILELEEKFSHVQLHTSNMRIFSLLVSDAKNTMLETKQFILKWLEENGQFPMFIYLNAYDDMDLANDLKRKNIDIKEKTVDTQAMFKIKLTEKSHIEAIIGEYFCMSSHSELMIIATPSVEITMSDTMHIASAMIPENEFVIIVEHDGQGLQLLTTKQEWFSKEGLEQTILKLKDHTYTINYYGLTK
;
A
#
# COMPACT_ATOMS: atom_id res chain seq x y z
N MET A 1 11.46 -3.34 21.33
CA MET A 1 12.28 -2.46 20.46
C MET A 1 11.69 -2.65 19.07
N ARG A 2 11.28 -1.58 18.37
CA ARG A 2 10.55 -1.77 17.10
C ARG A 2 11.50 -2.23 16.00
N THR A 3 11.13 -3.27 15.27
CA THR A 3 11.94 -3.80 14.17
C THR A 3 11.18 -3.66 12.86
N LEU A 4 11.77 -2.92 11.91
CA LEU A 4 11.33 -2.92 10.52
C LEU A 4 12.21 -3.91 9.76
N THR A 5 11.62 -5.00 9.30
CA THR A 5 12.28 -5.97 8.45
C THR A 5 11.95 -5.66 7.00
N ILE A 6 12.97 -5.50 6.19
CA ILE A 6 12.86 -5.22 4.76
C ILE A 6 13.39 -6.44 4.03
N LEU A 7 12.57 -7.04 3.19
CA LEU A 7 12.94 -8.16 2.32
C LEU A 7 12.90 -7.68 0.88
N GLU A 8 14.04 -7.65 0.19
CA GLU A 8 14.08 -7.50 -1.27
C GLU A 8 13.77 -8.87 -1.89
N LEU A 9 12.80 -8.93 -2.80
CA LEU A 9 12.30 -10.19 -3.36
C LEU A 9 12.66 -10.33 -4.84
N GLU A 10 13.02 -11.55 -5.27
CA GLU A 10 13.41 -11.88 -6.66
C GLU A 10 12.24 -11.79 -7.63
N GLU A 11 11.07 -12.25 -7.21
CA GLU A 11 9.87 -12.33 -8.04
C GLU A 11 8.59 -12.07 -7.23
N LYS A 12 7.48 -11.85 -7.95
CA LYS A 12 6.15 -11.51 -7.44
C LYS A 12 5.76 -12.35 -6.23
N PHE A 13 5.81 -11.74 -5.06
CA PHE A 13 5.31 -12.35 -3.84
C PHE A 13 4.04 -11.64 -3.41
N SER A 14 2.97 -11.72 -4.17
CA SER A 14 1.67 -11.25 -3.67
C SER A 14 0.55 -11.82 -4.52
N HIS A 15 -0.66 -11.81 -3.97
CA HIS A 15 -1.87 -12.09 -4.73
C HIS A 15 -1.99 -11.18 -5.98
N VAL A 16 -1.41 -9.97 -5.93
CA VAL A 16 -1.27 -8.98 -7.00
C VAL A 16 -0.08 -9.32 -7.93
N GLN A 17 -0.40 -9.62 -9.19
CA GLN A 17 0.55 -9.87 -10.28
C GLN A 17 0.99 -8.59 -11.00
N LEU A 18 1.93 -7.84 -10.41
CA LEU A 18 2.49 -6.61 -11.01
C LEU A 18 3.64 -6.93 -11.98
N HIS A 19 3.53 -6.52 -13.25
CA HIS A 19 4.49 -6.81 -14.32
C HIS A 19 5.33 -5.58 -14.67
N THR A 20 6.66 -5.69 -14.64
CA THR A 20 7.53 -4.66 -15.21
C THR A 20 8.87 -5.27 -15.65
N SER A 21 9.60 -4.56 -16.51
CA SER A 21 10.94 -4.95 -16.97
C SER A 21 12.07 -4.65 -15.97
N ASN A 22 11.85 -3.77 -14.98
CA ASN A 22 12.87 -3.24 -14.05
C ASN A 22 12.30 -2.92 -12.64
N MET A 23 11.54 -3.83 -12.04
CA MET A 23 10.94 -3.61 -10.70
C MET A 23 11.85 -4.13 -9.59
N ARG A 24 11.91 -3.41 -8.47
CA ARG A 24 12.34 -3.97 -7.19
C ARG A 24 11.13 -4.09 -6.26
N ILE A 25 11.01 -5.25 -5.63
CA ILE A 25 9.93 -5.56 -4.69
C ILE A 25 10.54 -5.56 -3.30
N PHE A 26 9.98 -4.73 -2.42
CA PHE A 26 10.35 -4.71 -1.01
C PHE A 26 9.14 -5.11 -0.17
N SER A 27 9.23 -6.23 0.55
CA SER A 27 8.29 -6.54 1.62
C SER A 27 8.75 -5.85 2.89
N LEU A 28 7.86 -5.08 3.50
CA LEU A 28 8.13 -4.28 4.69
C LEU A 28 7.34 -4.89 5.84
N LEU A 29 8.00 -5.65 6.69
CA LEU A 29 7.41 -6.30 7.84
C LEU A 29 7.73 -5.50 9.09
N VAL A 30 6.72 -4.86 9.67
CA VAL A 30 6.83 -4.21 10.97
C VAL A 30 6.54 -5.27 12.03
N SER A 31 7.59 -5.82 12.65
CA SER A 31 7.43 -6.86 13.69
C SER A 31 7.82 -6.32 15.08
N ASP A 32 7.09 -6.80 16.08
CA ASP A 32 7.30 -6.62 17.53
C ASP A 32 6.50 -5.51 18.23
N ALA A 33 5.29 -5.21 17.74
CA ALA A 33 4.35 -4.34 18.45
C ALA A 33 3.12 -5.12 18.91
N LYS A 34 2.65 -4.86 20.14
CA LYS A 34 1.31 -5.25 20.60
C LYS A 34 0.17 -4.70 19.71
N ASN A 35 0.49 -3.90 18.68
CA ASN A 35 -0.44 -3.26 17.76
C ASN A 35 0.16 -3.07 16.35
N THR A 36 0.49 -4.17 15.66
CA THR A 36 1.03 -4.17 14.28
C THR A 36 0.20 -3.34 13.30
N MET A 37 -1.12 -3.34 13.46
CA MET A 37 -2.04 -2.57 12.61
C MET A 37 -1.80 -1.05 12.72
N LEU A 38 -1.71 -0.53 13.94
CA LEU A 38 -1.48 0.89 14.17
C LEU A 38 -0.13 1.35 13.60
N GLU A 39 0.91 0.54 13.78
CA GLU A 39 2.25 0.89 13.26
C GLU A 39 2.29 0.84 11.73
N THR A 40 1.63 -0.15 11.12
CA THR A 40 1.49 -0.25 9.65
C THR A 40 0.74 0.96 9.11
N LYS A 41 -0.38 1.35 9.74
CA LYS A 41 -1.13 2.57 9.40
C LYS A 41 -0.24 3.80 9.43
N GLN A 42 0.47 4.02 10.54
CA GLN A 42 1.34 5.19 10.72
C GLN A 42 2.49 5.22 9.71
N PHE A 43 3.08 4.06 9.42
CA PHE A 43 4.13 3.94 8.42
C PHE A 43 3.63 4.37 7.04
N ILE A 44 2.49 3.82 6.58
CA ILE A 44 1.93 4.15 5.26
C ILE A 44 1.61 5.64 5.19
N LEU A 45 0.97 6.20 6.22
CA LEU A 45 0.62 7.63 6.25
C LEU A 45 1.85 8.52 6.09
N LYS A 46 2.90 8.27 6.87
CA LYS A 46 4.13 9.04 6.78
C LYS A 46 4.85 8.83 5.44
N TRP A 47 4.83 7.60 4.92
CA TRP A 47 5.39 7.31 3.60
C TRP A 47 4.73 8.15 2.50
N LEU A 48 3.39 8.18 2.49
CA LEU A 48 2.63 8.96 1.52
C LEU A 48 2.75 10.46 1.75
N GLU A 49 3.01 10.90 2.98
CA GLU A 49 3.25 12.30 3.30
C GLU A 49 4.45 12.87 2.54
N GLU A 50 5.54 12.09 2.49
CA GLU A 50 6.82 12.46 1.86
C GLU A 50 6.88 12.11 0.37
N ASN A 51 6.23 11.02 -0.03
CA ASN A 51 6.43 10.42 -1.36
C ASN A 51 5.18 10.40 -2.24
N GLY A 52 4.01 10.73 -1.68
CA GLY A 52 2.72 10.65 -2.38
C GLY A 52 2.62 11.62 -3.55
N GLN A 53 2.09 11.13 -4.67
CA GLN A 53 1.77 11.94 -5.84
C GLN A 53 0.25 12.05 -5.98
N PHE A 54 -0.26 13.27 -6.17
CA PHE A 54 -1.70 13.53 -6.34
C PHE A 54 -2.00 13.93 -7.79
N PRO A 55 -3.07 13.39 -8.40
CA PRO A 55 -4.04 12.50 -7.78
C PRO A 55 -3.53 11.08 -7.58
N MET A 56 -3.94 10.42 -6.50
CA MET A 56 -3.59 9.04 -6.17
C MET A 56 -4.82 8.14 -6.34
N PHE A 57 -4.62 6.86 -6.63
CA PHE A 57 -5.70 5.88 -6.66
C PHE A 57 -5.54 4.89 -5.51
N ILE A 58 -6.63 4.68 -4.77
CA ILE A 58 -6.74 3.66 -3.73
C ILE A 58 -7.80 2.65 -4.15
N TYR A 59 -7.43 1.38 -4.11
CA TYR A 59 -8.31 0.25 -4.36
C TYR A 59 -8.53 -0.48 -3.03
N LEU A 60 -9.78 -0.65 -2.63
CA LEU A 60 -10.17 -1.34 -1.40
C LEU A 60 -11.13 -2.46 -1.74
N ASN A 61 -10.89 -3.68 -1.25
CA ASN A 61 -11.95 -4.68 -1.19
C ASN A 61 -12.70 -4.57 0.15
N ALA A 62 -14.01 -4.73 0.12
CA ALA A 62 -14.81 -4.88 1.33
C ALA A 62 -15.88 -5.95 1.10
N TYR A 63 -16.12 -6.80 2.10
CA TYR A 63 -17.15 -7.84 2.04
C TYR A 63 -18.58 -7.31 2.25
N ASP A 64 -18.75 -6.10 2.79
CA ASP A 64 -20.04 -5.46 3.00
C ASP A 64 -20.08 -4.04 2.41
N ASP A 65 -20.62 -3.94 1.20
CA ASP A 65 -20.51 -2.79 0.30
C ASP A 65 -21.21 -1.52 0.81
N MET A 66 -22.22 -1.67 1.69
CA MET A 66 -23.13 -0.56 2.01
C MET A 66 -22.59 0.39 3.08
N ASP A 67 -21.78 -0.07 4.02
CA ASP A 67 -21.32 0.80 5.12
C ASP A 67 -20.11 1.65 4.70
N LEU A 68 -19.13 1.07 3.99
CA LEU A 68 -17.95 1.80 3.52
C LEU A 68 -18.28 2.95 2.57
N ALA A 69 -19.16 2.72 1.60
CA ALA A 69 -19.53 3.75 0.64
C ALA A 69 -20.25 4.94 1.30
N ASN A 70 -21.09 4.64 2.30
CA ASN A 70 -21.79 5.65 3.07
C ASN A 70 -20.84 6.42 3.99
N ASP A 71 -19.88 5.76 4.64
CA ASP A 71 -18.92 6.41 5.53
C ASP A 71 -17.92 7.29 4.79
N LEU A 72 -17.42 6.84 3.63
CA LEU A 72 -16.59 7.68 2.76
C LEU A 72 -17.36 8.90 2.25
N LYS A 73 -18.63 8.73 1.85
CA LYS A 73 -19.48 9.84 1.44
C LYS A 73 -19.74 10.84 2.57
N ARG A 74 -19.98 10.36 3.81
CA ARG A 74 -20.11 11.23 5.00
C ARG A 74 -18.86 12.05 5.27
N LYS A 75 -17.70 11.57 4.83
CA LYS A 75 -16.40 12.25 4.94
C LYS A 75 -16.05 13.11 3.71
N ASN A 76 -17.00 13.35 2.80
CA ASN A 76 -16.80 14.08 1.53
C ASN A 76 -15.75 13.45 0.61
N ILE A 77 -15.65 12.12 0.63
CA ILE A 77 -14.73 11.37 -0.24
C ILE A 77 -15.55 10.71 -1.34
N ASP A 78 -15.38 11.22 -2.57
CA ASP A 78 -16.07 10.68 -3.74
C ASP A 78 -15.47 9.34 -4.17
N ILE A 79 -16.33 8.32 -4.22
CA ILE A 79 -16.02 7.03 -4.84
C ILE A 79 -16.24 7.17 -6.34
N LYS A 80 -15.21 6.87 -7.13
CA LYS A 80 -15.28 7.07 -8.59
C LYS A 80 -15.90 5.88 -9.30
N GLU A 81 -15.52 4.66 -8.94
CA GLU A 81 -15.92 3.44 -9.64
C GLU A 81 -16.07 2.28 -8.63
N LYS A 82 -17.14 1.48 -8.77
CA LYS A 82 -17.33 0.16 -8.14
C LYS A 82 -17.13 -0.88 -9.24
N THR A 83 -16.17 -1.78 -9.11
CA THR A 83 -15.71 -2.56 -10.27
C THR A 83 -16.37 -3.93 -10.43
N VAL A 84 -16.98 -4.56 -9.41
CA VAL A 84 -17.57 -5.92 -9.53
C VAL A 84 -18.72 -6.19 -8.53
N ASP A 85 -19.66 -7.07 -8.91
CA ASP A 85 -20.86 -7.51 -8.15
C ASP A 85 -20.64 -8.68 -7.16
N THR A 86 -19.51 -9.39 -7.20
CA THR A 86 -19.25 -10.58 -6.35
C THR A 86 -18.29 -10.33 -5.18
N GLN A 87 -17.41 -9.33 -5.32
CA GLN A 87 -16.59 -8.73 -4.26
C GLN A 87 -16.40 -7.26 -4.66
N ALA A 88 -16.99 -6.30 -3.93
CA ALA A 88 -16.82 -4.92 -4.35
C ALA A 88 -15.40 -4.47 -4.08
N MET A 89 -14.69 -4.21 -5.17
CA MET A 89 -13.53 -3.35 -5.13
C MET A 89 -13.97 -1.92 -5.41
N PHE A 90 -13.65 -1.03 -4.48
CA PHE A 90 -13.85 0.39 -4.62
C PHE A 90 -12.57 1.03 -5.15
N LYS A 91 -12.68 1.75 -6.26
CA LYS A 91 -11.61 2.60 -6.78
C LYS A 91 -11.89 4.04 -6.40
N ILE A 92 -11.02 4.58 -5.55
CA ILE A 92 -11.13 5.91 -4.99
C ILE A 92 -10.00 6.75 -5.56
N LYS A 93 -10.34 7.90 -6.17
CA LYS A 93 -9.35 8.88 -6.61
C LYS A 93 -9.20 9.94 -5.54
N LEU A 94 -8.05 9.95 -4.88
CA LEU A 94 -7.66 11.00 -3.96
C LEU A 94 -7.02 12.16 -4.71
N THR A 95 -7.63 13.33 -4.66
CA THR A 95 -7.06 14.58 -5.23
C THR A 95 -6.33 15.43 -4.20
N GLU A 96 -6.59 15.22 -2.91
CA GLU A 96 -6.05 16.03 -1.82
C GLU A 96 -5.40 15.17 -0.75
N LYS A 97 -4.24 15.63 -0.26
CA LYS A 97 -3.46 15.00 0.80
C LYS A 97 -4.22 14.92 2.14
N SER A 98 -5.10 15.89 2.41
CA SER A 98 -5.98 15.94 3.59
C SER A 98 -6.88 14.71 3.75
N HIS A 99 -7.20 14.01 2.66
CA HIS A 99 -8.12 12.87 2.67
C HIS A 99 -7.43 11.52 2.84
N ILE A 100 -6.08 11.44 2.78
CA ILE A 100 -5.34 10.17 2.92
C ILE A 100 -5.65 9.51 4.26
N GLU A 101 -5.54 10.27 5.36
CA GLU A 101 -5.71 9.73 6.71
C GLU A 101 -7.12 9.18 6.93
N ALA A 102 -8.12 9.83 6.34
CA ALA A 102 -9.50 9.40 6.42
C ALA A 102 -9.70 8.04 5.73
N ILE A 103 -9.22 7.85 4.50
CA ILE A 103 -9.39 6.57 3.75
C ILE A 103 -8.60 5.44 4.39
N ILE A 104 -7.31 5.68 4.66
CA ILE A 104 -6.46 4.65 5.28
C ILE A 104 -7.00 4.32 6.67
N GLY A 105 -7.47 5.32 7.42
CA GLY A 105 -8.14 5.12 8.69
C GLY A 105 -9.33 4.17 8.60
N GLU A 106 -10.20 4.34 7.59
CA GLU A 106 -11.33 3.44 7.37
C GLU A 106 -10.89 2.00 7.11
N TYR A 107 -9.90 1.78 6.22
CA TYR A 107 -9.39 0.43 5.96
C TYR A 107 -8.96 -0.29 7.26
N PHE A 108 -8.20 0.38 8.12
CA PHE A 108 -7.75 -0.21 9.39
C PHE A 108 -8.88 -0.36 10.43
N CYS A 109 -9.98 0.40 10.33
CA CYS A 109 -11.16 0.23 11.19
C CYS A 109 -12.05 -0.93 10.73
N MET A 110 -12.09 -1.20 9.42
CA MET A 110 -12.89 -2.28 8.83
C MET A 110 -12.15 -3.61 8.70
N SER A 111 -10.98 -3.73 9.32
CA SER A 111 -10.01 -4.78 9.00
C SER A 111 -10.62 -6.19 8.96
N SER A 112 -11.48 -6.55 9.91
CA SER A 112 -12.21 -7.83 9.92
C SER A 112 -13.07 -8.13 8.67
N HIS A 113 -13.27 -7.16 7.78
CA HIS A 113 -14.06 -7.24 6.54
C HIS A 113 -13.29 -6.79 5.29
N SER A 114 -12.00 -6.45 5.40
CA SER A 114 -11.16 -5.95 4.29
C SER A 114 -9.87 -6.76 4.20
N GLU A 115 -9.66 -7.45 3.08
CA GLU A 115 -8.46 -8.30 2.92
C GLU A 115 -7.31 -7.59 2.21
N LEU A 116 -7.58 -6.51 1.46
CA LEU A 116 -6.65 -5.91 0.52
C LEU A 116 -6.90 -4.41 0.32
N MET A 117 -5.83 -3.63 0.49
CA MET A 117 -5.74 -2.25 0.02
C MET A 117 -4.55 -2.10 -0.93
N ILE A 118 -4.77 -1.52 -2.10
CA ILE A 118 -3.71 -1.14 -3.06
C ILE A 118 -3.71 0.37 -3.21
N ILE A 119 -2.54 0.99 -3.05
CA ILE A 119 -2.33 2.42 -3.24
C ILE A 119 -1.36 2.58 -4.40
N ALA A 120 -1.78 3.29 -5.45
CA ALA A 120 -1.03 3.45 -6.68
C ALA A 120 -0.91 4.92 -7.10
N THR A 121 0.24 5.26 -7.67
CA THR A 121 0.47 6.58 -8.29
C THR A 121 -0.40 6.77 -9.54
N PRO A 122 -0.65 8.02 -9.98
CA PRO A 122 -1.62 8.31 -11.04
C PRO A 122 -1.34 7.65 -12.39
N SER A 123 -0.07 7.36 -12.69
CA SER A 123 0.39 6.74 -13.93
C SER A 123 0.34 5.20 -13.91
N VAL A 124 0.09 4.60 -12.74
CA VAL A 124 -0.01 3.14 -12.59
C VAL A 124 -1.46 2.72 -12.76
N GLU A 125 -1.74 1.99 -13.83
CA GLU A 125 -3.06 1.43 -14.09
C GLU A 125 -3.18 0.02 -13.49
N ILE A 126 -4.02 -0.12 -12.46
CA ILE A 126 -4.34 -1.43 -11.86
C ILE A 126 -5.55 -2.01 -12.59
N THR A 127 -5.36 -3.15 -13.25
CA THR A 127 -6.40 -3.98 -13.84
C THR A 127 -6.72 -5.15 -12.92
N MET A 128 -7.96 -5.24 -12.45
CA MET A 128 -8.42 -6.34 -11.59
C MET A 128 -8.89 -7.52 -12.44
N SER A 129 -8.55 -8.75 -12.04
CA SER A 129 -9.15 -9.96 -12.61
C SER A 129 -10.45 -10.33 -11.88
N ASP A 130 -11.31 -11.07 -12.58
CA ASP A 130 -12.55 -11.64 -12.03
C ASP A 130 -12.29 -12.81 -11.05
N THR A 131 -11.04 -13.23 -10.91
CA THR A 131 -10.62 -14.38 -10.10
C THR A 131 -9.93 -13.92 -8.82
N MET A 132 -10.75 -13.61 -7.80
CA MET A 132 -10.58 -13.43 -6.34
C MET A 132 -9.29 -12.84 -5.74
N HIS A 133 -8.19 -12.69 -6.46
CA HIS A 133 -6.89 -12.34 -5.89
C HIS A 133 -5.96 -11.60 -6.87
N ILE A 134 -6.21 -11.58 -8.19
CA ILE A 134 -5.20 -11.12 -9.15
C ILE A 134 -5.49 -9.70 -9.64
N ALA A 135 -4.87 -8.72 -9.00
CA ALA A 135 -4.66 -7.41 -9.59
C ALA A 135 -3.40 -7.46 -10.48
N SER A 136 -3.43 -6.82 -11.64
CA SER A 136 -2.28 -6.71 -12.55
C SER A 136 -2.04 -5.26 -12.90
N ALA A 137 -0.77 -4.88 -13.02
CA ALA A 137 -0.41 -3.53 -13.43
C ALA A 137 0.97 -3.53 -14.06
N MET A 138 1.16 -2.58 -14.98
CA MET A 138 2.49 -2.15 -15.38
C MET A 138 2.87 -0.92 -14.55
N ILE A 139 4.01 -0.98 -13.85
CA ILE A 139 4.51 0.15 -13.06
C ILE A 139 5.55 0.90 -13.92
N PRO A 140 5.27 2.14 -14.37
CA PRO A 140 6.23 2.94 -15.12
C PRO A 140 7.49 3.27 -14.31
N GLU A 141 8.50 3.84 -14.95
CA GLU A 141 9.73 4.29 -14.26
C GLU A 141 9.43 5.40 -13.23
N ASN A 142 10.16 5.39 -12.11
CA ASN A 142 10.02 6.32 -10.99
C ASN A 142 8.67 6.31 -10.27
N GLU A 143 7.93 5.22 -10.35
CA GLU A 143 6.62 5.03 -9.74
C GLU A 143 6.64 4.01 -8.60
N PHE A 144 5.56 3.99 -7.81
CA PHE A 144 5.41 3.03 -6.72
C PHE A 144 3.97 2.54 -6.55
N VAL A 145 3.86 1.36 -5.94
CA VAL A 145 2.61 0.76 -5.47
C VAL A 145 2.81 0.26 -4.04
N ILE A 146 1.87 0.55 -3.15
CA ILE A 146 1.82 -0.04 -1.80
C ILE A 146 0.66 -1.04 -1.77
N ILE A 147 0.94 -2.25 -1.32
CA ILE A 147 -0.05 -3.31 -1.11
C ILE A 147 -0.11 -3.60 0.38
N VAL A 148 -1.33 -3.65 0.91
CA VAL A 148 -1.61 -3.98 2.30
C VAL A 148 -2.59 -5.15 2.32
N GLU A 149 -2.17 -6.27 2.91
CA GLU A 149 -2.93 -7.52 2.98
C GLU A 149 -3.31 -7.82 4.44
N HIS A 150 -4.46 -8.49 4.62
CA HIS A 150 -4.91 -9.09 5.88
C HIS A 150 -4.75 -8.17 7.10
N ASP A 151 -5.58 -7.15 7.22
CA ASP A 151 -5.61 -6.21 8.36
C ASP A 151 -4.30 -5.43 8.57
N GLY A 152 -3.43 -5.36 7.57
CA GLY A 152 -2.09 -4.78 7.68
C GLY A 152 -1.05 -5.74 8.25
N GLN A 153 -1.30 -7.05 8.22
CA GLN A 153 -0.29 -8.06 8.53
C GLN A 153 0.68 -8.26 7.37
N GLY A 154 0.24 -8.09 6.13
CA GLY A 154 1.10 -8.01 4.96
C GLY A 154 1.25 -6.56 4.50
N LEU A 155 2.48 -6.06 4.39
CA LEU A 155 2.76 -4.75 3.77
C LEU A 155 3.89 -4.90 2.76
N GLN A 156 3.64 -4.43 1.54
CA GLN A 156 4.59 -4.49 0.46
C GLN A 156 4.67 -3.16 -0.28
N LEU A 157 5.90 -2.77 -0.60
CA LEU A 157 6.21 -1.62 -1.42
C LEU A 157 6.88 -2.11 -2.70
N LEU A 158 6.25 -1.84 -3.82
CA LEU A 158 6.79 -2.09 -5.14
C LEU A 158 7.17 -0.76 -5.75
N THR A 159 8.37 -0.67 -6.31
CA THR A 159 8.90 0.60 -6.82
C THR A 159 9.85 0.41 -7.99
N THR A 160 9.88 1.40 -8.87
CA THR A 160 10.86 1.55 -9.95
C THR A 160 11.79 2.75 -9.70
N LYS A 161 11.65 3.45 -8.56
CA LYS A 161 12.53 4.56 -8.17
C LYS A 161 13.94 4.06 -7.86
N GLN A 162 14.90 4.45 -8.69
CA GLN A 162 16.28 3.95 -8.62
C GLN A 162 16.96 4.29 -7.29
N GLU A 163 16.65 5.45 -6.71
CA GLU A 163 17.19 5.87 -5.42
C GLU A 163 16.74 4.97 -4.27
N TRP A 164 15.73 4.12 -4.45
CA TRP A 164 15.29 3.13 -3.45
C TRP A 164 15.83 1.72 -3.73
N PHE A 165 16.59 1.53 -4.82
CA PHE A 165 17.14 0.21 -5.18
C PHE A 165 18.34 -0.18 -4.33
N SER A 166 18.98 0.76 -3.62
CA SER A 166 20.06 0.44 -2.70
C SER A 166 19.56 0.40 -1.25
N LYS A 167 20.20 -0.45 -0.44
CA LYS A 167 19.99 -0.48 1.01
C LYS A 167 20.10 0.92 1.61
N GLU A 168 21.14 1.67 1.25
CA GLU A 168 21.38 3.01 1.78
C GLU A 168 20.27 3.98 1.40
N GLY A 169 19.77 3.92 0.17
CA GLY A 169 18.71 4.78 -0.32
C GLY A 169 17.36 4.50 0.34
N LEU A 170 17.05 3.22 0.54
CA LEU A 170 15.85 2.80 1.26
C LEU A 170 15.95 3.12 2.77
N GLU A 171 17.10 2.89 3.40
CA GLU A 171 17.36 3.27 4.79
C GLU A 171 17.26 4.78 4.99
N GLN A 172 17.80 5.60 4.09
CA GLN A 172 17.65 7.05 4.14
C GLN A 172 16.20 7.49 4.02
N THR A 173 15.44 6.86 3.12
CA THR A 173 14.00 7.12 2.97
C THR A 173 13.27 6.78 4.27
N ILE A 174 13.53 5.61 4.85
CA ILE A 174 12.93 5.18 6.12
C ILE A 174 13.35 6.07 7.29
N LEU A 175 14.61 6.50 7.36
CA LEU A 175 15.10 7.39 8.41
C LEU A 175 14.37 8.74 8.41
N LYS A 176 14.07 9.29 7.23
CA LYS A 176 13.25 10.51 7.09
C LYS A 176 11.82 10.31 7.60
N LEU A 177 11.33 9.07 7.56
CA LEU A 177 10.00 8.71 8.04
C LEU A 177 9.92 8.47 9.56
N LYS A 178 10.99 8.64 10.35
CA LYS A 178 10.97 8.27 11.78
C LYS A 178 10.58 9.42 12.70
N ASP A 179 9.65 9.15 13.63
CA ASP A 179 9.54 9.85 14.93
C ASP A 179 10.14 8.99 16.07
N HIS A 180 10.51 7.74 15.76
CA HIS A 180 10.94 6.71 16.73
C HIS A 180 12.10 5.88 16.19
N THR A 181 12.97 5.37 17.07
CA THR A 181 14.13 4.55 16.70
C THR A 181 13.71 3.12 16.33
N TYR A 182 13.63 2.82 15.03
CA TYR A 182 13.51 1.45 14.53
C TYR A 182 14.89 0.83 14.32
N THR A 183 15.06 -0.42 14.76
CA THR A 183 16.11 -1.30 14.25
C THR A 183 15.66 -1.79 12.87
N ILE A 184 16.53 -1.61 11.87
CA ILE A 184 16.24 -2.01 10.49
C ILE A 184 17.00 -3.30 10.20
N ASN A 185 16.28 -4.36 9.84
CA ASN A 185 16.86 -5.58 9.30
C ASN A 185 16.63 -5.59 7.79
N TYR A 186 17.68 -5.43 7.00
CA TYR A 186 17.61 -5.49 5.54
C TYR A 186 18.14 -6.84 5.05
N TYR A 187 17.26 -7.62 4.43
CA TYR A 187 17.61 -8.85 3.71
C TYR A 187 17.45 -8.58 2.22
N GLY A 188 18.55 -8.14 1.62
CA GLY A 188 18.63 -7.95 0.18
C GLY A 188 18.91 -9.26 -0.53
N LEU A 189 18.59 -9.29 -1.83
CA LEU A 189 19.14 -10.30 -2.71
C LEU A 189 20.64 -10.03 -2.81
N THR A 190 21.46 -10.97 -2.34
CA THR A 190 22.90 -10.90 -2.55
C THR A 190 23.15 -10.85 -4.05
N LYS A 191 23.81 -9.78 -4.52
CA LYS A 191 24.27 -9.65 -5.90
C LYS A 191 25.11 -10.84 -6.34
#